data_AF-F8Q5Y1-F1
#
_entry.id   AF-F8Q5Y1-F1
#
_cell.length_a   1.000
_cell.length_b   1.000
_cell.length_c   1.000
_cell.angle_alpha   90.00
_cell.angle_beta   90.00
_cell.angle_gamma   90.00
#
_symmetry.space_group_name_H-M   'P 1'
#
loop_
_entity.id
_entity.type
_entity.pdbx_description
1 polymer ?
#
loop_
_entity_poly.entity_id
_entity_poly.type
_entity_poly.pdbx_seq_one_letter_code
_entity_poly.pdbx_strand_id
1 'polypeptide(L)'
;MLSQTPDVNTLLHNMHAQILALTTQLAELQANPTAAAPSVEKKFNKKVENVADPGTFEGDRAQFAEWWIKLQIWVEANWDVFADDFEVATAVLSPLKGPVASQYAQIRLQECYTAGVWPTWDNLKIEIEKYFKPQAERDWARQQIHTFKQGNMRTDDFVTRFLALSIQGGLGNEHAVELLECNVNPHIAEQLYI
;
A
#
# COMPACT_ATOMS: atom_id res chain seq x y z
N MET A 1 20.94 23.08 59.28
CA MET A 1 21.15 21.97 58.31
C MET A 1 21.57 22.61 56.99
N LEU A 2 22.80 22.35 56.55
CA LEU A 2 23.36 22.91 55.31
C LEU A 2 23.06 21.94 54.16
N SER A 3 22.25 22.38 53.19
CA SER A 3 21.94 21.62 51.99
C SER A 3 23.18 21.45 51.12
N GLN A 4 23.56 20.20 50.86
CA GLN A 4 24.58 19.84 49.89
C GLN A 4 24.04 20.11 48.49
N THR A 5 24.57 21.12 47.80
CA THR A 5 24.35 21.29 46.36
C THR A 5 25.05 20.16 45.61
N PRO A 6 24.38 19.46 44.67
CA PRO A 6 25.04 18.45 43.86
C PRO A 6 26.13 19.11 43.02
N ASP A 7 27.34 18.59 43.12
CA ASP A 7 28.51 19.10 42.40
C ASP A 7 28.31 18.91 40.89
N VAL A 8 27.95 20.00 40.22
CA VAL A 8 27.66 20.06 38.78
C VAL A 8 28.84 19.55 37.94
N ASN A 9 30.07 19.68 38.46
CA ASN A 9 31.27 19.18 37.80
C ASN A 9 31.31 17.65 37.81
N THR A 10 30.91 17.02 38.91
CA THR A 10 30.77 15.56 39.00
C THR A 10 29.72 15.03 38.04
N LEU A 11 28.59 15.74 37.88
CA LEU A 11 27.56 15.35 36.92
C LEU A 11 28.05 15.47 35.47
N LEU A 12 28.72 16.57 35.12
CA LEU A 12 29.26 16.78 33.78
C LEU A 12 30.33 15.73 33.42
N HIS A 13 31.21 15.38 34.37
CA HIS A 13 32.20 14.32 34.18
C HIS A 13 31.55 12.95 33.97
N ASN A 14 30.51 12.62 34.73
CA ASN A 14 29.80 11.35 34.56
C ASN A 14 29.10 11.26 33.19
N MET A 15 28.51 12.37 32.71
CA MET A 15 27.90 12.43 31.39
C MET A 15 28.93 12.27 30.27
N HIS A 16 30.09 12.93 30.38
CA HIS A 16 31.19 12.76 29.43
C HIS A 16 31.71 11.32 29.39
N ALA A 17 31.82 10.66 30.55
CA ALA A 17 32.24 9.26 30.63
C ALA A 17 31.23 8.31 29.96
N GLN A 18 29.92 8.54 30.12
CA GLN A 18 28.89 7.74 29.44
C GLN A 18 28.89 7.93 27.93
N ILE A 19 29.04 9.16 27.45
CA ILE A 19 29.11 9.44 26.01
C ILE A 19 30.33 8.73 25.39
N LEU A 20 31.47 8.75 26.09
CA LEU A 20 32.65 8.03 25.62
C LEU A 20 32.41 6.52 25.54
N ALA A 21 31.82 5.93 26.58
CA ALA A 21 31.53 4.49 26.63
C ALA A 21 30.58 4.06 25.50
N LEU A 22 29.53 4.83 25.23
CA LEU A 22 28.59 4.56 24.14
C LEU A 22 29.26 4.73 22.77
N THR A 23 30.13 5.72 22.61
CA THR A 23 30.88 5.94 21.36
C THR A 23 31.86 4.80 21.10
N THR A 24 32.51 4.28 22.14
CA THR A 24 33.39 3.11 22.03
C THR A 24 32.61 1.86 21.65
N GLN A 25 31.44 1.61 22.25
CA GLN A 25 30.59 0.46 21.88
C GLN A 25 30.10 0.55 20.44
N LEU A 26 29.74 1.74 19.96
CA LEU A 26 29.37 1.98 18.56
C LEU A 26 30.54 1.72 17.60
N ALA A 27 31.76 2.15 17.96
CA ALA A 27 32.96 1.90 17.18
C ALA A 27 33.34 0.41 17.13
N GLU A 28 33.18 -0.32 18.24
CA GLU A 28 33.38 -1.77 18.30
C GLU A 28 32.39 -2.54 17.43
N LEU A 29 31.13 -2.09 17.37
CA LEU A 29 30.10 -2.65 16.48
C LEU A 29 30.39 -2.34 15.00
N GLN A 30 31.05 -1.23 14.69
CA GLN A 30 31.42 -0.85 13.31
C GLN A 30 32.77 -1.45 12.86
N ALA A 31 33.65 -1.84 13.78
CA ALA A 31 35.00 -2.31 13.46
C ALA A 31 35.13 -3.82 13.18
N ASN A 32 34.05 -4.60 13.21
CA ASN A 32 34.10 -6.06 13.05
C ASN A 32 33.41 -6.56 11.76
N PRO A 33 34.15 -6.74 10.65
CA PRO A 33 33.74 -7.62 9.57
C PRO A 33 34.47 -8.98 9.69
N THR A 34 33.70 -10.01 10.05
CA THR A 34 33.94 -11.46 9.80
C THR A 34 34.64 -12.29 10.89
N ALA A 35 33.84 -13.05 11.63
CA ALA A 35 34.12 -14.45 12.00
C ALA A 35 32.81 -15.24 12.20
N ALA A 36 32.44 -16.02 11.17
CA ALA A 36 31.57 -17.21 11.15
C ALA A 36 30.19 -17.22 11.87
N ALA A 37 29.14 -16.85 11.12
CA ALA A 37 27.85 -17.54 10.88
C ALA A 37 26.98 -18.08 12.08
N PRO A 38 25.63 -18.07 11.99
CA PRO A 38 24.86 -18.33 10.78
C PRO A 38 24.57 -17.03 10.04
N SER A 39 24.93 -17.03 8.76
CA SER A 39 24.19 -16.26 7.79
C SER A 39 22.71 -16.59 8.03
N VAL A 40 21.93 -15.61 8.48
CA VAL A 40 20.50 -15.65 8.24
C VAL A 40 20.33 -15.32 6.76
N GLU A 41 20.83 -16.21 5.90
CA GLU A 41 20.05 -16.65 4.76
C GLU A 41 18.80 -17.28 5.37
N LYS A 42 17.86 -16.44 5.81
CA LYS A 42 16.46 -16.81 5.83
C LYS A 42 16.19 -17.14 4.38
N LYS A 43 16.32 -18.43 4.06
CA LYS A 43 16.05 -19.00 2.76
C LYS A 43 14.71 -18.42 2.30
N PHE A 44 14.74 -17.49 1.34
CA PHE A 44 13.58 -17.04 0.57
C PHE A 44 13.04 -18.18 -0.33
N ASN A 45 13.18 -19.44 0.10
CA ASN A 45 12.93 -20.63 -0.69
C ASN A 45 11.67 -21.35 -0.20
N LYS A 46 10.63 -20.60 0.18
CA LYS A 46 9.28 -21.14 0.12
C LYS A 46 8.60 -20.52 -1.09
N LYS A 47 8.91 -21.11 -2.24
CA LYS A 47 8.33 -20.76 -3.53
C LYS A 47 6.86 -21.20 -3.50
N VAL A 48 5.93 -20.28 -3.28
CA VAL A 48 4.60 -20.41 -3.88
C VAL A 48 4.74 -19.85 -5.30
N GLU A 49 5.05 -20.76 -6.22
CA GLU A 49 5.50 -20.51 -7.60
C GLU A 49 4.46 -19.85 -8.53
N ASN A 50 3.27 -19.46 -8.05
CA ASN A 50 2.15 -19.16 -8.95
C ASN A 50 1.76 -17.69 -9.12
N VAL A 51 2.30 -16.74 -8.34
CA VAL A 51 1.97 -15.31 -8.51
C VAL A 51 3.23 -14.49 -8.79
N ALA A 52 3.24 -13.86 -9.97
CA ALA A 52 4.33 -12.99 -10.38
C ALA A 52 4.47 -11.79 -9.44
N ASP A 53 5.71 -11.36 -9.20
CA ASP A 53 6.01 -10.11 -8.50
C ASP A 53 5.26 -8.95 -9.19
N PRO A 54 4.50 -8.12 -8.44
CA PRO A 54 3.78 -6.97 -8.99
C PRO A 54 4.68 -5.91 -9.61
N GLY A 55 5.98 -5.93 -9.32
CA GLY A 55 6.95 -4.94 -9.81
C GLY A 55 6.80 -3.60 -9.10
N THR A 56 7.48 -2.58 -9.62
CA THR A 56 7.54 -1.26 -8.99
C THR A 56 6.43 -0.32 -9.46
N PHE A 57 5.96 0.54 -8.56
CA PHE A 57 5.00 1.61 -8.86
C PHE A 57 5.66 2.97 -8.72
N GLU A 58 5.72 3.73 -9.82
CA GLU A 58 6.44 5.01 -9.87
C GLU A 58 5.60 6.23 -9.45
N GLY A 59 4.33 6.02 -9.09
CA GLY A 59 3.40 7.09 -8.75
C GLY A 59 2.46 7.52 -9.89
N ASP A 60 2.48 6.84 -11.04
CA ASP A 60 1.50 7.10 -12.11
C ASP A 60 0.11 6.59 -11.71
N ARG A 61 -0.76 7.55 -11.43
CA ARG A 61 -2.14 7.33 -11.01
C ARG A 61 -2.94 6.44 -11.97
N ALA A 62 -2.72 6.55 -13.29
CA ALA A 62 -3.45 5.75 -14.28
C ALA A 62 -3.10 4.25 -14.23
N GLN A 63 -1.90 3.92 -13.75
CA GLN A 63 -1.41 2.54 -13.62
C GLN A 63 -1.64 1.98 -12.21
N PHE A 64 -2.13 2.80 -11.28
CA PHE A 64 -2.33 2.40 -9.90
C PHE A 64 -3.29 1.22 -9.79
N ALA A 65 -4.43 1.24 -10.49
CA ALA A 65 -5.42 0.16 -10.39
C ALA A 65 -4.86 -1.21 -10.81
N GLU A 66 -4.09 -1.25 -11.90
CA GLU A 66 -3.48 -2.48 -12.41
C GLU A 66 -2.35 -2.98 -11.49
N TRP A 67 -1.49 -2.07 -11.03
CA TRP A 67 -0.41 -2.46 -10.11
C TRP A 67 -0.95 -2.86 -8.74
N TRP A 68 -1.93 -2.13 -8.21
CA TRP A 68 -2.48 -2.34 -6.88
C TRP A 68 -3.16 -3.70 -6.75
N ILE A 69 -3.96 -4.11 -7.75
CA ILE A 69 -4.57 -5.45 -7.74
C ILE A 69 -3.52 -6.56 -7.81
N LYS A 70 -2.44 -6.38 -8.60
CA LYS A 70 -1.33 -7.34 -8.66
C LYS A 70 -0.64 -7.46 -7.30
N LEU A 71 -0.38 -6.33 -6.63
CA LEU A 71 0.26 -6.31 -5.31
C LEU A 71 -0.64 -6.97 -4.26
N GLN A 72 -1.94 -6.66 -4.24
CA GLN A 72 -2.88 -7.29 -3.32
C GLN A 72 -2.90 -8.80 -3.47
N ILE A 73 -3.04 -9.31 -4.70
CA ILE A 73 -3.01 -10.75 -4.98
C ILE A 73 -1.68 -11.37 -4.52
N TRP A 74 -0.56 -10.69 -4.79
CA TRP A 74 0.76 -11.17 -4.40
C TRP A 74 0.93 -11.24 -2.87
N VAL A 75 0.50 -10.22 -2.11
CA VAL A 75 0.56 -10.24 -0.64
C VAL A 75 -0.31 -11.36 -0.07
N GLU A 76 -1.55 -11.51 -0.56
CA GLU A 76 -2.47 -12.55 -0.09
C GLU A 76 -1.94 -13.96 -0.43
N ALA A 77 -1.35 -14.14 -1.61
CA ALA A 77 -0.78 -15.42 -2.04
C ALA A 77 0.50 -15.80 -1.29
N ASN A 78 1.23 -14.82 -0.76
CA ASN A 78 2.47 -15.02 0.02
C ASN A 78 2.26 -14.77 1.52
N TRP A 79 1.01 -14.75 2.00
CA TRP A 79 0.69 -14.37 3.37
C TRP A 79 1.41 -15.23 4.42
N ASP A 80 1.55 -16.53 4.16
CA ASP A 80 2.21 -17.49 5.08
C ASP A 80 3.74 -17.35 5.13
N VAL A 81 4.32 -16.56 4.23
CA VAL A 81 5.77 -16.28 4.18
C VAL A 81 6.13 -15.13 5.11
N PHE A 82 5.22 -14.18 5.32
CA PHE A 82 5.47 -13.03 6.19
C PHE A 82 5.36 -13.43 7.67
N ALA A 83 6.41 -13.13 8.44
CA ALA A 83 6.47 -13.43 9.86
C ALA A 83 5.71 -12.41 10.73
N ASP A 84 5.62 -11.17 10.28
CA ASP A 84 5.05 -10.05 11.04
C ASP A 84 4.61 -8.88 10.12
N ASP A 85 3.96 -7.88 10.74
CA ASP A 85 3.52 -6.65 10.05
C ASP A 85 4.69 -5.84 9.46
N PHE A 86 5.90 -6.01 9.99
CA PHE A 86 7.10 -5.35 9.44
C PHE A 86 7.45 -5.92 8.06
N GLU A 87 7.49 -7.25 7.93
CA GLU A 87 7.78 -7.90 6.65
C GLU A 87 6.70 -7.54 5.61
N VAL A 88 5.41 -7.52 6.01
CA VAL A 88 4.31 -7.08 5.13
C VAL A 88 4.47 -5.61 4.73
N ALA A 89 4.66 -4.70 5.68
CA ALA A 89 4.78 -3.27 5.40
C ALA A 89 5.98 -2.96 4.50
N THR A 90 7.10 -3.64 4.72
CA THR A 90 8.30 -3.47 3.89
C THR A 90 8.08 -4.00 2.48
N ALA A 91 7.43 -5.16 2.33
CA ALA A 91 7.09 -5.72 1.03
C ALA A 91 6.11 -4.84 0.24
N VAL A 92 5.22 -4.12 0.93
CA VAL A 92 4.25 -3.20 0.32
C VAL A 92 4.84 -1.83 0.00
N LEU A 93 5.68 -1.27 0.88
CA LEU A 93 6.25 0.08 0.71
C LEU A 93 7.50 0.09 -0.17
N SER A 94 8.30 -0.99 -0.19
CA SER A 94 9.54 -1.02 -0.98
C SER A 94 9.37 -0.91 -2.50
N PRO A 95 8.31 -1.43 -3.15
CA PRO A 95 8.10 -1.29 -4.58
C PRO A 95 7.55 0.08 -4.99
N LEU A 96 7.17 0.94 -4.03
CA LEU A 96 6.83 2.34 -4.28
C LEU A 96 8.10 3.11 -4.64
N LYS A 97 8.28 3.36 -5.94
CA LYS A 97 9.43 4.05 -6.54
C LYS A 97 8.98 5.35 -7.21
N GLY A 98 9.88 6.00 -7.93
CA GLY A 98 9.58 7.25 -8.65
C GLY A 98 9.43 8.46 -7.73
N PRO A 99 9.35 9.67 -8.29
CA PRO A 99 9.54 10.92 -7.55
C PRO A 99 8.51 11.17 -6.45
N VAL A 100 7.28 10.68 -6.63
CA VAL A 100 6.17 10.90 -5.69
C VAL A 100 6.01 9.71 -4.72
N ALA A 101 5.95 8.49 -5.26
CA ALA A 101 5.70 7.29 -4.46
C ALA A 101 6.90 6.92 -3.57
N SER A 102 8.15 7.14 -4.02
CA SER A 102 9.33 6.86 -3.19
C SER A 102 9.44 7.78 -1.98
N GLN A 103 9.06 9.06 -2.14
CA GLN A 103 9.11 10.03 -1.04
C GLN A 103 8.12 9.65 0.07
N TYR A 104 6.89 9.29 -0.32
CA TYR A 104 5.90 8.77 0.63
C TYR A 104 6.41 7.52 1.34
N ALA A 105 6.92 6.52 0.61
CA ALA A 105 7.41 5.28 1.18
C ALA A 105 8.57 5.51 2.17
N GLN A 106 9.50 6.41 1.83
CA GLN A 106 10.62 6.75 2.70
C GLN A 106 10.16 7.41 4.01
N ILE A 107 9.25 8.40 3.93
CA ILE A 107 8.70 9.05 5.12
C ILE A 107 7.96 8.03 5.98
N ARG A 108 7.12 7.19 5.36
CA ARG A 108 6.31 6.22 6.09
C ARG A 108 7.13 5.13 6.77
N LEU A 109 8.15 4.60 6.09
CA LEU A 109 9.11 3.66 6.69
C LEU A 109 9.83 4.31 7.87
N GLN A 110 10.33 5.55 7.72
CA GLN A 110 11.01 6.25 8.80
C GLN A 110 10.13 6.47 10.03
N GLU A 111 8.85 6.81 9.84
CA GLU A 111 7.87 6.92 10.92
C GLU A 111 7.68 5.60 11.65
N CYS A 112 7.54 4.48 10.92
CA CYS A 112 7.39 3.15 11.52
C CYS A 112 8.62 2.78 12.36
N TYR A 113 9.83 3.03 11.83
CA TYR A 113 11.08 2.81 12.58
C TYR A 113 11.18 3.68 13.84
N THR A 114 10.76 4.94 13.76
CA THR A 114 10.83 5.88 14.89
C THR A 114 9.79 5.53 15.97
N ALA A 115 8.59 5.12 15.57
CA ALA A 115 7.52 4.74 16.48
C ALA A 115 7.71 3.32 17.06
N GLY A 116 8.45 2.45 16.37
CA GLY A 116 8.56 1.03 16.72
C GLY A 116 7.26 0.26 16.50
N VAL A 117 6.34 0.80 15.69
CA VAL A 117 5.02 0.21 15.40
C VAL A 117 4.83 0.14 13.90
N TRP A 118 4.44 -1.05 13.43
CA TRP A 118 4.20 -1.32 12.02
C TRP A 118 2.69 -1.43 11.76
N PRO A 119 2.20 -0.86 10.65
CA PRO A 119 0.79 -0.95 10.29
C PRO A 119 0.44 -2.35 9.81
N THR A 120 -0.75 -2.83 10.19
CA THR A 120 -1.32 -4.05 9.62
C THR A 120 -1.59 -3.88 8.13
N TRP A 121 -1.74 -5.01 7.43
CA TRP A 121 -2.11 -5.04 6.01
C TRP A 121 -3.38 -4.22 5.69
N ASP A 122 -4.41 -4.33 6.52
CA ASP A 122 -5.67 -3.59 6.31
C ASP A 122 -5.49 -2.08 6.44
N ASN A 123 -4.67 -1.63 7.40
CA ASN A 123 -4.37 -0.21 7.55
C ASN A 123 -3.56 0.32 6.37
N LEU A 124 -2.60 -0.46 5.87
CA LEU A 124 -1.84 -0.11 4.66
C LEU A 124 -2.73 0.02 3.43
N LYS A 125 -3.71 -0.89 3.25
CA LYS A 125 -4.66 -0.81 2.13
C LYS A 125 -5.41 0.52 2.13
N ILE A 126 -5.95 0.92 3.29
CA ILE A 126 -6.69 2.19 3.43
C ILE A 126 -5.76 3.38 3.15
N GLU A 127 -4.55 3.36 3.71
CA GLU A 127 -3.60 4.46 3.57
C GLU A 127 -3.14 4.64 2.11
N ILE A 128 -2.71 3.57 1.45
CA ILE A 128 -2.22 3.61 0.06
C ILE A 128 -3.35 4.02 -0.89
N GLU A 129 -4.55 3.48 -0.73
CA GLU A 129 -5.69 3.91 -1.54
C GLU A 129 -6.01 5.39 -1.33
N LYS A 130 -5.93 5.90 -0.10
CA LYS A 130 -6.15 7.34 0.16
C LYS A 130 -5.16 8.24 -0.59
N TYR A 131 -3.90 7.85 -0.72
CA TYR A 131 -2.87 8.69 -1.34
C TYR A 131 -2.79 8.54 -2.86
N PHE A 132 -2.95 7.32 -3.37
CA PHE A 132 -2.62 6.99 -4.77
C PHE A 132 -3.84 6.63 -5.63
N LYS A 133 -4.96 6.23 -5.03
CA LYS A 133 -6.18 5.91 -5.79
C LYS A 133 -6.72 7.19 -6.44
N PRO A 134 -6.95 7.19 -7.76
CA PRO A 134 -7.47 8.37 -8.42
C PRO A 134 -8.94 8.57 -8.04
N GLN A 135 -9.21 9.53 -7.14
CA GLN A 135 -10.60 9.90 -6.81
C GLN A 135 -11.37 10.36 -8.06
N ALA A 136 -10.66 11.05 -8.96
CA ALA A 136 -11.22 11.51 -10.24
C ALA A 136 -11.68 10.36 -11.16
N GLU A 137 -11.12 9.14 -11.07
CA GLU A 137 -11.59 8.01 -11.88
C GLU A 137 -12.95 7.51 -11.42
N ARG A 138 -13.18 7.46 -10.10
CA ARG A 138 -14.50 7.11 -9.56
C ARG A 138 -15.55 8.14 -9.97
N ASP A 139 -15.21 9.42 -9.87
CA ASP A 139 -16.11 10.50 -10.25
C ASP A 139 -16.31 10.58 -11.77
N TRP A 140 -15.26 10.31 -12.56
CA TRP A 140 -15.36 10.16 -14.00
C TRP A 140 -16.26 8.99 -14.39
N ALA A 141 -16.09 7.81 -13.78
CA ALA A 141 -16.93 6.64 -14.06
C ALA A 141 -18.41 6.91 -13.75
N ARG A 142 -18.68 7.61 -12.63
CA ARG A 142 -20.03 8.11 -12.29
C ARG A 142 -20.58 9.06 -13.35
N GLN A 143 -19.78 10.01 -13.84
CA GLN A 143 -20.21 10.92 -14.89
C GLN A 143 -20.46 10.20 -16.22
N GLN A 144 -19.58 9.26 -16.60
CA GLN A 144 -19.71 8.50 -17.83
C GLN A 144 -20.94 7.60 -17.84
N ILE A 145 -21.22 6.89 -16.74
CA ILE A 145 -22.36 5.97 -16.72
C ILE A 145 -23.70 6.70 -16.88
N HIS A 146 -23.82 7.95 -16.42
CA HIS A 146 -25.03 8.75 -16.65
C HIS A 146 -25.26 9.11 -18.13
N THR A 147 -24.20 9.15 -18.94
CA THR A 147 -24.28 9.49 -20.38
C THR A 147 -24.11 8.27 -21.30
N PHE A 148 -23.75 7.11 -20.75
CA PHE A 148 -23.46 5.89 -21.49
C PHE A 148 -24.73 5.20 -22.00
N LYS A 149 -25.14 5.50 -23.24
CA LYS A 149 -26.29 4.85 -23.91
C LYS A 149 -25.86 3.65 -24.75
N GLN A 150 -26.67 2.59 -24.78
CA GLN A 150 -26.43 1.42 -25.63
C GLN A 150 -26.39 1.79 -27.11
N GLY A 151 -27.36 2.59 -27.58
CA GLY A 151 -27.50 2.93 -29.00
C GLY A 151 -27.58 1.68 -29.88
N ASN A 152 -26.67 1.58 -30.86
CA ASN A 152 -26.54 0.44 -31.77
C ASN A 152 -25.49 -0.60 -31.30
N MET A 153 -24.93 -0.45 -30.10
CA MET A 153 -23.94 -1.39 -29.56
C MET A 153 -24.58 -2.76 -29.33
N ARG A 154 -23.82 -3.83 -29.60
CA ARG A 154 -24.26 -5.19 -29.24
C ARG A 154 -24.47 -5.26 -27.73
N THR A 155 -25.51 -5.98 -27.31
CA THR A 155 -25.95 -6.05 -25.91
C THR A 155 -24.85 -6.56 -24.99
N ASP A 156 -24.05 -7.54 -25.40
CA ASP A 156 -22.92 -8.07 -24.63
C ASP A 156 -21.81 -7.03 -24.41
N ASP A 157 -21.45 -6.27 -25.45
CA ASP A 157 -20.47 -5.19 -25.36
C ASP A 157 -20.97 -4.07 -24.44
N PHE A 158 -22.25 -3.72 -24.55
CA PHE A 158 -22.89 -2.72 -23.70
C PHE A 158 -22.91 -3.14 -22.23
N VAL A 159 -23.40 -4.35 -21.94
CA VAL A 159 -23.46 -4.89 -20.56
C VAL A 159 -22.07 -4.98 -19.94
N THR A 160 -21.07 -5.43 -20.70
CA THR A 160 -19.68 -5.52 -20.24
C THR A 160 -19.15 -4.15 -19.82
N ARG A 161 -19.33 -3.12 -20.66
CA ARG A 161 -18.87 -1.76 -20.38
C ARG A 161 -19.66 -1.08 -19.26
N PHE A 162 -20.97 -1.26 -19.24
CA PHE A 162 -21.84 -0.71 -18.19
C PHE A 162 -21.49 -1.29 -16.82
N LEU A 163 -21.25 -2.60 -16.74
CA LEU A 163 -20.86 -3.27 -15.49
C LEU A 163 -19.51 -2.77 -14.99
N ALA A 164 -18.52 -2.62 -15.88
CA ALA A 164 -17.22 -2.07 -15.53
C ALA A 164 -17.33 -0.64 -14.95
N LEU A 165 -18.10 0.24 -15.61
CA LEU A 165 -18.37 1.60 -15.12
C LEU A 165 -19.12 1.60 -13.78
N SER A 166 -20.07 0.68 -13.59
CA SER A 166 -20.84 0.54 -12.35
C SER A 166 -19.93 0.19 -11.16
N ILE A 167 -19.04 -0.77 -11.38
CA ILE A 167 -18.07 -1.22 -10.37
C ILE A 167 -17.06 -0.10 -10.07
N GLN A 168 -16.51 0.55 -11.09
CA GLN A 168 -15.54 1.65 -10.94
C GLN A 168 -16.15 2.86 -10.23
N GLY A 169 -17.39 3.24 -10.59
CA GLY A 169 -18.14 4.31 -9.92
C GLY A 169 -18.60 3.95 -8.50
N GLY A 170 -18.49 2.66 -8.13
CA GLY A 170 -19.00 2.05 -6.90
C GLY A 170 -20.48 2.35 -6.69
N LEU A 171 -21.27 2.05 -7.72
CA LEU A 171 -22.72 2.12 -7.68
C LEU A 171 -23.31 0.95 -6.89
N GLY A 172 -24.31 1.23 -6.07
CA GLY A 172 -25.14 0.19 -5.47
C GLY A 172 -26.03 -0.48 -6.52
N ASN A 173 -26.43 -1.73 -6.29
CA ASN A 173 -27.20 -2.52 -7.25
C ASN A 173 -28.49 -1.83 -7.70
N GLU A 174 -29.25 -1.23 -6.78
CA GLU A 174 -30.50 -0.51 -7.09
C GLU A 174 -30.25 0.62 -8.10
N HIS A 175 -29.28 1.49 -7.80
CA HIS A 175 -28.95 2.61 -8.68
C HIS A 175 -28.33 2.15 -10.01
N ALA A 176 -27.59 1.03 -10.01
CA ALA A 176 -27.07 0.42 -11.23
C ALA A 176 -28.20 -0.11 -12.13
N VAL A 177 -29.26 -0.71 -11.57
CA VAL A 177 -30.42 -1.19 -12.33
C VAL A 177 -31.19 -0.02 -12.95
N GLU A 178 -31.47 1.03 -12.17
CA GLU A 178 -32.14 2.24 -12.68
C GLU A 178 -31.40 2.83 -13.89
N LEU A 179 -30.08 2.99 -13.77
CA LEU A 179 -29.26 3.52 -14.86
C LEU A 179 -29.20 2.54 -16.04
N LEU A 180 -29.19 1.23 -15.80
CA LEU A 180 -29.20 0.23 -16.86
C LEU A 180 -30.48 0.35 -17.69
N GLU A 181 -31.64 0.42 -17.05
CA GLU A 181 -32.94 0.58 -17.70
C GLU A 181 -33.04 1.88 -18.49
N CYS A 182 -32.49 2.98 -17.95
CA CYS A 182 -32.48 4.27 -18.63
C CYS A 182 -31.53 4.32 -19.83
N ASN A 183 -30.52 3.44 -19.87
CA ASN A 183 -29.42 3.47 -20.83
C ASN A 183 -29.47 2.37 -21.88
N VAL A 184 -30.16 1.27 -21.61
CA VAL A 184 -30.41 0.18 -22.57
C VAL A 184 -31.27 0.69 -23.73
N ASN A 185 -31.20 0.03 -24.87
CA ASN A 185 -32.04 0.35 -26.01
C ASN A 185 -33.52 0.16 -25.61
N PRO A 186 -34.40 1.16 -25.84
CA PRO A 186 -35.81 1.10 -25.44
C PRO A 186 -36.53 -0.17 -25.92
N HIS A 187 -36.19 -0.66 -27.12
CA HIS A 187 -36.79 -1.87 -27.65
C HIS A 187 -36.46 -3.13 -26.84
N ILE A 188 -35.29 -3.17 -26.21
CA ILE A 188 -34.89 -4.26 -25.30
C ILE A 188 -35.56 -4.07 -23.93
N ALA A 189 -35.61 -2.83 -23.43
CA ALA A 189 -36.31 -2.53 -22.17
C ALA A 189 -37.77 -2.99 -22.23
N GLU A 190 -38.47 -2.69 -23.33
CA GLU A 190 -39.85 -3.12 -23.56
C GLU A 190 -40.04 -4.63 -23.52
N GLN A 191 -39.06 -5.42 -23.99
CA GLN A 191 -39.12 -6.88 -23.98
C GLN A 191 -38.93 -7.50 -22.58
N LEU A 192 -38.34 -6.77 -21.63
CA LEU A 192 -38.10 -7.27 -20.27
C LEU A 192 -39.35 -7.18 -19.38
N TYR A 193 -40.36 -6.40 -19.79
CA TYR A 193 -41.59 -6.14 -19.04
C TYR A 193 -42.82 -6.84 -19.65
N ILE A 194 -42.61 -7.80 -20.55
CA ILE A 194 -43.63 -8.69 -21.13
C ILE A 194 -43.60 -10.03 -20.39
#